data_AF-A0A450TJN9-F1
#
_entry.id   AF-A0A450TJN9-F1
#
_cell.length_a   1.000
_cell.length_b   1.000
_cell.length_c   1.000
_cell.angle_alpha   90.00
_cell.angle_beta   90.00
_cell.angle_gamma   90.00
#
_symmetry.space_group_name_H-M   'P 1'
#
loop_
_entity.id
_entity.type
_entity.pdbx_description
1 polymer ?
#
loop_
_entity_poly.entity_id
_entity_poly.type
_entity_poly.pdbx_seq_one_letter_code
_entity_poly.pdbx_strand_id
1 'polypeptide(L)'
;MENSTIQFTIAFTDPELDDEERDREVQNLRQGIKDLDIEKAGPVRDPNPPEGNKSMGGFLAGVFAIQVLGIHVREILDHLREQLSNKRIKLKVEGNGKMLEVEASNREEIDMVVRKAREFIENPTTRQPNKTTIDAMGERDEDLPSFSSTDKLMAYLDEDHQKP
;
A
#
# COMPACT_ATOMS: atom_id res chain seq x y z
N MET A 1 -12.48 8.28 -10.31
CA MET A 1 -11.30 7.41 -10.12
C MET A 1 -11.29 6.23 -11.10
N GLU A 2 -12.36 5.99 -11.86
CA GLU A 2 -12.59 4.75 -12.63
C GLU A 2 -11.62 4.56 -13.82
N ASN A 3 -10.95 5.62 -14.27
CA ASN A 3 -10.02 5.58 -15.41
C ASN A 3 -8.56 5.88 -15.00
N SER A 4 -8.26 5.95 -13.70
CA SER A 4 -6.87 6.13 -13.25
C SER A 4 -6.17 4.78 -13.25
N THR A 5 -5.08 4.66 -14.00
CA THR A 5 -4.19 3.48 -13.94
C THR A 5 -3.40 3.50 -12.62
N ILE A 6 -3.42 2.38 -11.92
CA ILE A 6 -2.63 2.13 -10.71
C ILE A 6 -1.57 1.09 -11.04
N GLN A 7 -0.33 1.36 -10.65
CA GLN A 7 0.78 0.43 -10.79
C GLN A 7 1.16 -0.17 -9.45
N PHE A 8 1.20 -1.49 -9.38
CA PHE A 8 1.74 -2.27 -8.29
C PHE A 8 3.09 -2.84 -8.71
N THR A 9 4.13 -2.64 -7.89
CA THR A 9 5.42 -3.31 -8.07
C THR A 9 5.69 -4.16 -6.85
N ILE A 10 5.90 -5.45 -7.06
CA ILE A 10 6.16 -6.44 -6.02
C ILE A 10 7.60 -6.91 -6.19
N ALA A 11 8.39 -6.84 -5.13
CA ALA A 11 9.70 -7.47 -5.07
C ALA A 11 9.70 -8.58 -4.02
N PHE A 12 10.14 -9.78 -4.39
CA PHE A 12 10.37 -10.87 -3.44
C PHE A 12 11.71 -10.65 -2.75
N THR A 13 11.67 -10.45 -1.43
CA THR A 13 12.81 -10.00 -0.61
C THR A 13 13.28 -11.06 0.38
N ASP A 14 12.84 -12.31 0.20
CA ASP A 14 13.28 -13.40 1.04
C ASP A 14 14.82 -13.60 0.89
N PRO A 15 15.60 -13.45 1.97
CA PRO A 15 17.04 -13.64 1.92
C PRO A 15 17.44 -15.11 1.72
N GLU A 16 16.52 -16.05 1.94
CA GLU A 16 16.78 -17.48 1.75
C GLU A 16 16.61 -17.92 0.29
N LEU A 17 15.98 -17.09 -0.55
CA LEU A 17 15.77 -17.36 -1.97
C LEU A 17 16.89 -16.75 -2.83
N ASP A 18 17.42 -17.55 -3.74
CA ASP A 18 18.28 -17.08 -4.82
C ASP A 18 17.49 -16.38 -5.95
N ASP A 19 18.20 -15.80 -6.92
CA ASP A 19 17.58 -15.05 -8.02
C ASP A 19 16.67 -15.93 -8.90
N GLU A 20 17.01 -17.21 -9.12
CA GLU A 20 16.16 -18.12 -9.88
C GLU A 20 14.89 -18.48 -9.13
N GLU A 21 15.00 -18.71 -7.82
CA GLU A 21 13.86 -18.99 -6.95
C GLU A 21 12.92 -17.79 -6.85
N ARG A 22 13.46 -16.57 -6.74
CA ARG A 22 12.67 -15.34 -6.79
C ARG A 22 11.97 -15.17 -8.14
N ASP A 23 12.62 -15.53 -9.24
CA ASP A 23 11.98 -15.50 -10.56
C ASP A 23 10.89 -16.57 -10.71
N ARG A 24 11.02 -17.73 -10.05
CA ARG A 24 9.91 -18.71 -9.96
C ARG A 24 8.72 -18.13 -9.22
N GLU A 25 8.95 -17.38 -8.15
CA GLU A 25 7.89 -16.67 -7.43
C GLU A 25 7.18 -15.64 -8.31
N VAL A 26 7.93 -14.89 -9.11
CA VAL A 26 7.37 -14.00 -10.13
C VAL A 26 6.54 -14.76 -11.16
N GLN A 27 6.99 -15.93 -11.61
CA GLN A 27 6.24 -16.76 -12.56
C GLN A 27 4.93 -17.29 -11.96
N ASN A 28 4.96 -17.73 -10.70
CA ASN A 28 3.78 -18.20 -9.98
C ASN A 28 2.75 -17.06 -9.84
N LEU A 29 3.20 -15.88 -9.39
CA LEU A 29 2.35 -14.70 -9.31
C LEU A 29 1.77 -14.32 -10.68
N ARG A 30 2.60 -14.34 -11.72
CA ARG A 30 2.17 -14.05 -13.09
C ARG A 30 1.09 -15.02 -13.57
N GLN A 31 1.16 -16.29 -13.20
CA GLN A 31 0.13 -17.27 -13.54
C GLN A 31 -1.19 -16.96 -12.83
N GLY A 32 -1.14 -16.59 -11.54
CA GLY A 32 -2.33 -16.27 -10.75
C GLY A 32 -3.13 -15.07 -11.28
N ILE A 33 -2.45 -14.08 -11.88
CA ILE A 33 -3.11 -12.86 -12.38
C ILE A 33 -3.54 -12.93 -13.86
N LYS A 34 -3.32 -14.05 -14.56
CA LYS A 34 -3.62 -14.13 -16.01
C LYS A 34 -5.09 -13.94 -16.32
N ASP A 35 -5.96 -14.37 -15.41
CA ASP A 35 -7.41 -14.34 -15.57
C ASP A 35 -8.03 -13.05 -15.03
N LEU A 36 -7.21 -12.11 -14.53
CA LEU A 36 -7.65 -10.84 -13.99
C LEU A 36 -7.58 -9.74 -15.07
N ASP A 37 -8.50 -8.78 -14.99
CA ASP A 37 -8.51 -7.61 -15.88
C ASP A 37 -7.34 -6.66 -15.55
N ILE A 38 -6.20 -6.91 -16.21
CA ILE A 38 -4.97 -6.12 -16.10
C ILE A 38 -4.71 -5.35 -17.39
N GLU A 39 -4.17 -4.13 -17.29
CA GLU A 39 -3.72 -3.39 -18.47
C GLU A 39 -2.37 -3.91 -18.97
N LYS A 40 -1.42 -4.08 -18.04
CA LYS A 40 -0.07 -4.58 -18.32
C LYS A 40 0.47 -5.33 -17.11
N ALA A 41 1.24 -6.40 -17.34
CA ALA A 41 2.05 -7.00 -16.29
C ALA A 41 3.35 -7.56 -16.87
N GLY A 42 4.44 -7.46 -16.11
CA GLY A 42 5.74 -7.94 -16.57
C GLY A 42 6.87 -7.71 -15.58
N PRO A 43 8.02 -8.36 -15.83
CA PRO A 43 9.23 -8.14 -15.06
C PRO A 43 9.74 -6.70 -15.23
N VAL A 44 10.35 -6.16 -14.17
CA VAL A 44 10.88 -4.78 -14.17
C VAL A 44 12.30 -4.79 -14.72
N ARG A 45 12.61 -3.88 -15.66
CA ARG A 45 13.97 -3.77 -16.22
C ARG A 45 14.96 -3.28 -15.16
N ASP A 46 16.14 -3.87 -15.15
CA ASP A 46 17.25 -3.43 -14.33
C ASP A 46 17.83 -2.12 -14.89
N PRO A 47 17.81 -1.01 -14.14
CA PRO A 47 18.41 0.24 -14.56
C PRO A 47 19.95 0.22 -14.56
N ASN A 48 20.59 -0.72 -13.86
CA ASN A 48 22.05 -0.86 -13.75
C ASN A 48 22.50 -2.32 -14.02
N PRO A 49 22.31 -2.85 -15.25
CA PRO A 49 22.70 -4.22 -15.56
C PRO A 49 24.22 -4.40 -15.39
N PRO A 50 24.69 -5.52 -14.79
CA PRO A 50 26.11 -5.75 -14.54
C PRO A 50 26.93 -5.70 -15.84
N GLU A 51 28.09 -5.04 -15.78
CA GLU A 51 28.95 -4.84 -16.94
C GLU A 51 29.45 -6.20 -17.49
N GLY A 52 29.05 -6.50 -18.74
CA GLY A 52 29.40 -7.74 -19.43
C GLY A 52 28.19 -8.45 -20.06
N ASN A 53 26.98 -8.16 -19.58
CA ASN A 53 25.72 -8.71 -20.10
C ASN A 53 24.97 -7.72 -21.01
N LYS A 54 25.71 -6.98 -21.85
CA LYS A 54 25.23 -5.81 -22.62
C LYS A 54 24.23 -6.12 -23.77
N SER A 55 23.88 -7.38 -24.05
CA SER A 55 23.03 -7.74 -25.20
C SER A 55 21.53 -7.92 -24.88
N MET A 56 21.15 -8.00 -23.61
CA MET A 56 19.75 -7.92 -23.16
C MET A 56 19.78 -7.10 -21.88
N GLY A 57 19.14 -5.92 -21.84
CA GLY A 57 18.92 -5.23 -20.57
C GLY A 57 18.24 -6.20 -19.61
N GLY A 58 18.95 -6.63 -18.56
CA GLY A 58 18.45 -7.61 -17.60
C GLY A 58 17.17 -7.12 -16.93
N PHE A 59 16.37 -8.05 -16.43
CA PHE A 59 15.29 -7.71 -15.52
C PHE A 59 15.78 -7.82 -14.08
N LEU A 60 15.21 -7.03 -13.16
CA LEU A 60 15.43 -7.19 -11.74
C LEU A 60 14.84 -8.54 -11.30
N ALA A 61 15.71 -9.44 -10.85
CA ALA A 61 15.31 -10.75 -10.36
C ALA A 61 14.30 -10.60 -9.22
N GLY A 62 13.21 -11.37 -9.27
CA GLY A 62 12.18 -11.31 -8.24
C GLY A 62 11.30 -10.07 -8.23
N VAL A 63 11.37 -9.19 -9.25
CA VAL A 63 10.57 -7.96 -9.30
C VAL A 63 9.55 -8.00 -10.43
N PHE A 64 8.28 -7.81 -10.07
CA PHE A 64 7.15 -7.88 -10.98
C PHE A 64 6.26 -6.65 -10.86
N ALA A 65 5.93 -6.04 -12.00
CA ALA A 65 5.04 -4.89 -12.07
C ALA A 65 3.71 -5.27 -12.72
N ILE A 66 2.62 -4.75 -12.17
CA ILE A 66 1.23 -4.93 -12.62
C ILE A 66 0.60 -3.55 -12.72
N GLN A 67 -0.02 -3.23 -13.86
CA GLN A 67 -0.80 -2.02 -14.09
C GLN A 67 -2.25 -2.42 -14.31
N VAL A 68 -3.16 -1.81 -13.54
CA VAL A 68 -4.60 -2.04 -13.63
C VAL A 68 -5.37 -0.73 -13.59
N LEU A 69 -6.58 -0.74 -14.13
CA LEU A 69 -7.51 0.36 -13.94
C LEU A 69 -8.03 0.37 -12.50
N GLY A 70 -8.32 1.57 -11.99
CA GLY A 70 -8.84 1.79 -10.63
C GLY A 70 -10.05 0.92 -10.28
N ILE A 71 -10.91 0.60 -11.26
CA ILE A 71 -12.09 -0.27 -11.07
C ILE A 71 -11.75 -1.73 -10.70
N HIS A 72 -10.56 -2.22 -11.06
CA HIS A 72 -10.12 -3.62 -10.81
C HIS A 72 -9.14 -3.73 -9.62
N VAL A 73 -8.82 -2.62 -8.96
CA VAL A 73 -7.84 -2.58 -7.85
C VAL A 73 -8.19 -3.56 -6.73
N ARG A 74 -9.48 -3.65 -6.36
CA ARG A 74 -9.92 -4.49 -5.25
C ARG A 74 -9.64 -5.96 -5.52
N GLU A 75 -9.96 -6.42 -6.73
CA GLU A 75 -9.75 -7.80 -7.16
C GLU A 75 -8.27 -8.17 -7.16
N ILE A 76 -7.42 -7.27 -7.66
CA ILE A 76 -5.96 -7.45 -7.61
C ILE A 76 -5.44 -7.53 -6.19
N LEU A 77 -5.88 -6.62 -5.30
CA LEU A 77 -5.44 -6.59 -3.91
C LEU A 77 -5.84 -7.86 -3.15
N ASP A 78 -7.05 -8.36 -3.37
CA ASP A 78 -7.52 -9.61 -2.78
C ASP A 78 -6.69 -10.80 -3.30
N HIS A 79 -6.38 -10.84 -4.59
CA HIS A 79 -5.50 -11.87 -5.17
C HIS A 79 -4.07 -11.81 -4.61
N LEU A 80 -3.48 -10.62 -4.51
CA LEU A 80 -2.15 -10.41 -3.94
C LEU A 80 -2.11 -10.85 -2.47
N ARG A 81 -3.15 -10.58 -1.69
CA ARG A 81 -3.27 -11.06 -0.32
C ARG A 81 -3.13 -12.58 -0.23
N GLU A 82 -3.88 -13.31 -1.06
CA GLU A 82 -3.89 -14.77 -1.05
C GLU A 82 -2.55 -15.36 -1.50
N GLN A 83 -2.01 -14.87 -2.62
CA GLN A 83 -0.77 -15.42 -3.20
C GLN A 83 0.49 -15.07 -2.38
N LEU A 84 0.51 -13.92 -1.72
CA LEU A 84 1.69 -13.41 -1.01
C LEU A 84 1.67 -13.69 0.50
N SER A 85 0.58 -14.27 1.05
CA SER A 85 0.37 -14.48 2.49
C SER A 85 1.53 -15.17 3.24
N ASN A 86 2.35 -15.97 2.57
CA ASN A 86 3.47 -16.70 3.17
C ASN A 86 4.82 -16.28 2.58
N LYS A 87 4.92 -15.07 2.02
CA LYS A 87 6.12 -14.60 1.30
C LYS A 87 6.64 -13.31 1.89
N ARG A 88 7.96 -13.15 1.89
CA ARG A 88 8.61 -11.87 2.21
C ARG A 88 8.66 -11.02 0.95
N ILE A 89 7.94 -9.90 0.99
CA ILE A 89 7.78 -9.00 -0.15
C ILE A 89 7.90 -7.54 0.23
N LYS A 90 8.28 -6.76 -0.76
CA LYS A 90 8.16 -5.32 -0.78
C LYS A 90 7.13 -4.94 -1.83
N LEU A 91 6.07 -4.25 -1.39
CA LEU A 91 4.99 -3.76 -2.25
C LEU A 91 5.13 -2.25 -2.42
N LYS A 92 5.17 -1.82 -3.67
CA LYS A 92 5.12 -0.43 -4.08
C LYS A 92 3.84 -0.20 -4.86
N VAL A 93 3.10 0.85 -4.52
CA VAL A 93 1.84 1.23 -5.17
C VAL A 93 1.98 2.66 -5.66
N GLU A 94 1.80 2.86 -6.96
CA GLU A 94 1.87 4.17 -7.61
C GLU A 94 0.54 4.50 -8.28
N GLY A 95 -0.02 5.66 -7.97
CA GLY A 95 -1.30 6.08 -8.52
C GLY A 95 -1.66 7.50 -8.12
N ASN A 96 -2.39 8.21 -8.99
CA ASN A 96 -2.85 9.58 -8.75
C ASN A 96 -1.72 10.56 -8.33
N GLY A 97 -0.52 10.40 -8.90
CA GLY A 97 0.65 11.23 -8.61
C GLY A 97 1.31 10.98 -7.25
N LYS A 98 0.98 9.86 -6.59
CA LYS A 98 1.53 9.48 -5.28
C LYS A 98 2.13 8.09 -5.34
N MET A 99 2.95 7.78 -4.34
CA MET A 99 3.61 6.50 -4.17
C MET A 99 3.52 6.05 -2.71
N LEU A 100 3.18 4.78 -2.50
CA LEU A 100 3.26 4.07 -1.23
C LEU A 100 4.27 2.94 -1.38
N GLU A 101 5.17 2.80 -0.42
CA GLU A 101 6.12 1.69 -0.36
C GLU A 101 6.04 1.06 1.03
N VAL A 102 5.81 -0.25 1.07
CA VAL A 102 5.58 -1.00 2.30
C VAL A 102 6.16 -2.41 2.16
N GLU A 103 6.55 -3.00 3.28
CA GLU A 103 7.17 -4.33 3.35
C GLU A 103 6.36 -5.24 4.25
N ALA A 104 6.33 -6.52 3.91
CA ALA A 104 5.66 -7.56 4.67
C ALA A 104 6.44 -8.86 4.60
N SER A 105 6.46 -9.59 5.71
CA SER A 105 7.24 -10.81 5.88
C SER A 105 6.42 -12.02 6.31
N ASN A 106 5.15 -11.80 6.64
CA ASN A 106 4.22 -12.80 7.14
C ASN A 106 2.77 -12.42 6.80
N ARG A 107 1.84 -13.35 7.03
CA ARG A 107 0.43 -13.20 6.70
C ARG A 107 -0.25 -11.98 7.31
N GLU A 108 0.04 -11.68 8.58
CA GLU A 108 -0.58 -10.55 9.28
C GLU A 108 -0.09 -9.21 8.70
N GLU A 109 1.21 -9.13 8.37
CA GLU A 109 1.78 -7.98 7.68
C GLU A 109 1.26 -7.83 6.25
N ILE A 110 1.05 -8.93 5.52
CA ILE A 110 0.44 -8.89 4.19
C ILE A 110 -0.98 -8.31 4.26
N ASP A 111 -1.80 -8.77 5.21
CA ASP A 111 -3.14 -8.22 5.43
C ASP A 111 -3.11 -6.72 5.74
N MET A 112 -2.15 -6.28 6.56
CA MET A 112 -1.95 -4.86 6.87
C MET A 112 -1.51 -4.07 5.63
N VAL A 113 -0.56 -4.59 4.85
CA VAL A 113 -0.02 -3.95 3.65
C VAL A 113 -1.09 -3.80 2.58
N VAL A 114 -1.88 -4.85 2.34
CA VAL A 114 -3.02 -4.82 1.41
C VAL A 114 -4.06 -3.79 1.86
N ARG A 115 -4.36 -3.72 3.16
CA ARG A 115 -5.26 -2.70 3.71
C ARG A 115 -4.73 -1.27 3.49
N LYS A 116 -3.45 -1.03 3.78
CA LYS A 116 -2.80 0.28 3.55
C LYS A 116 -2.80 0.67 2.07
N ALA A 117 -2.54 -0.28 1.18
CA ALA A 117 -2.59 -0.07 -0.26
C ALA A 117 -4.00 0.32 -0.72
N ARG A 118 -5.04 -0.38 -0.23
CA ARG A 118 -6.44 -0.03 -0.51
C ARG A 118 -6.78 1.38 -0.02
N GLU A 119 -6.46 1.69 1.24
CA GLU A 119 -6.71 3.02 1.83
C GLU A 119 -5.97 4.12 1.08
N PHE A 120 -4.74 3.87 0.62
CA PHE A 120 -3.95 4.80 -0.18
C PHE A 120 -4.60 5.12 -1.53
N ILE A 121 -5.23 4.13 -2.17
CA ILE A 121 -5.91 4.30 -3.47
C ILE A 121 -7.29 4.95 -3.29
N GLU A 122 -8.06 4.51 -2.30
CA GLU A 122 -9.43 5.00 -2.03
C GLU A 122 -9.44 6.40 -1.39
N ASN A 123 -8.49 6.68 -0.49
CA ASN A 123 -8.35 7.96 0.19
C ASN A 123 -7.02 8.63 -0.19
N PRO A 124 -6.95 9.38 -1.30
CA PRO A 124 -5.74 10.10 -1.68
C PRO A 124 -5.32 11.15 -0.64
N THR A 125 -6.10 11.45 0.40
CA THR A 125 -5.79 12.48 1.42
C THR A 125 -4.98 11.96 2.62
N THR A 126 -4.65 10.68 2.69
CA THR A 126 -3.89 10.12 3.82
C THR A 126 -2.41 10.50 3.72
N ARG A 127 -2.07 11.65 4.33
CA ARG A 127 -0.72 11.86 4.85
C ARG A 127 -0.42 10.66 5.76
N GLN A 128 0.70 9.98 5.52
CA GLN A 128 1.24 8.99 6.45
C GLN A 128 1.11 9.54 7.88
N PRO A 129 0.58 8.79 8.86
CA PRO A 129 0.66 9.24 10.24
C PRO A 129 2.15 9.29 10.60
N ASN A 130 2.71 10.49 10.56
CA ASN A 130 3.97 10.78 11.21
C ASN A 130 3.75 10.60 12.73
N LYS A 131 4.80 10.24 13.46
CA LYS A 131 4.78 10.04 14.92
C LYS A 131 4.02 11.14 15.68
N THR A 132 4.02 12.37 15.14
CA THR A 132 3.29 13.54 15.65
C THR A 132 1.78 13.30 15.85
N THR A 133 1.10 12.46 15.06
CA THR A 133 -0.34 12.18 15.28
C THR A 133 -0.58 11.21 16.43
N ILE A 134 0.38 10.30 16.71
CA ILE A 134 0.30 9.40 17.86
C ILE A 134 0.63 10.17 19.14
N ASP A 135 1.64 11.05 19.11
CA ASP A 135 1.96 11.95 20.21
C ASP A 135 0.81 12.97 20.47
N ALA A 136 0.16 13.49 19.42
CA ALA A 136 -0.99 14.38 19.58
C ALA A 136 -2.28 13.69 20.08
N MET A 137 -2.32 12.35 20.11
CA MET A 137 -3.38 11.57 20.77
C MET A 137 -2.99 11.14 22.19
N GLY A 138 -1.69 11.20 22.56
CA GLY A 138 -1.18 10.86 23.88
C GLY A 138 -1.07 12.04 24.85
N GLU A 139 -1.11 13.28 24.38
CA GLU A 139 -1.00 14.49 25.21
C GLU A 139 -2.24 15.38 25.05
N ARG A 140 -3.38 14.94 25.57
CA ARG A 140 -4.50 15.83 25.97
C ARG A 140 -5.18 15.28 27.23
N ASP A 141 -4.41 15.13 28.30
CA ASP A 141 -4.92 15.19 29.68
C ASP A 141 -5.02 16.66 30.13
N GLU A 142 -5.62 17.52 29.30
CA GLU A 142 -6.07 18.85 29.74
C GLU A 142 -7.60 18.90 29.59
N ASP A 143 -8.26 18.70 30.74
CA ASP A 143 -9.68 18.90 31.08
C ASP A 143 -10.59 19.47 29.98
N LEU A 144 -10.92 18.66 28.96
CA LEU A 144 -12.09 18.92 28.14
C LEU A 144 -13.31 18.28 28.81
N PRO A 145 -14.35 19.05 29.17
CA PRO A 145 -15.58 18.46 29.70
C PRO A 145 -16.17 17.52 28.65
N SER A 146 -16.32 16.25 29.02
CA SER A 146 -17.07 15.27 28.22
C SER A 146 -18.55 15.67 28.21
N PHE A 147 -19.02 16.21 27.09
CA PHE A 147 -20.44 16.47 26.91
C PHE A 147 -21.14 15.17 26.52
N SER A 148 -21.85 14.58 27.47
CA SER A 148 -22.58 13.33 27.29
C SER A 148 -23.82 13.43 26.38
N SER A 149 -24.16 14.62 25.89
CA SER A 149 -25.27 14.86 24.97
C SER A 149 -25.13 16.22 24.28
N THR A 150 -25.69 16.35 23.08
CA THR A 150 -25.74 17.57 22.28
C THR A 150 -26.41 18.73 23.00
N ASP A 151 -27.42 18.46 23.83
CA ASP A 151 -28.11 19.49 24.64
C ASP A 151 -27.19 20.16 25.66
N LYS A 152 -26.25 19.41 26.26
CA LYS A 152 -25.27 19.98 27.20
C LYS A 152 -24.21 20.83 26.49
N LEU A 153 -23.93 20.53 25.23
CA LEU A 153 -22.98 21.25 24.40
C LEU A 153 -23.55 22.61 23.98
N MET A 154 -24.87 22.68 23.71
CA MET A 154 -25.57 23.94 23.43
C MET A 154 -25.63 24.86 24.67
N ALA A 155 -25.95 24.31 25.85
CA ALA A 155 -25.99 25.09 27.09
C ALA A 155 -24.66 25.78 27.43
N TYR A 156 -23.53 25.12 27.13
CA TYR A 156 -22.19 25.69 27.36
C TYR A 156 -21.85 26.82 26.39
N LEU A 157 -22.40 26.79 25.17
CA LEU A 157 -22.17 27.83 24.16
C LEU A 157 -23.06 29.07 24.37
N ASP A 158 -24.23 28.90 24.99
CA ASP A 158 -25.12 30.01 25.36
C ASP A 158 -24.61 30.82 26.58
N GLU A 159 -23.77 30.23 27.44
CA GLU A 159 -23.25 30.90 28.65
C GLU A 159 -22.10 31.91 28.39
N ASP A 160 -21.49 31.94 27.20
CA ASP A 160 -20.37 32.86 26.91
C ASP A 160 -20.82 34.31 26.60
N HIS A 161 -22.14 34.55 26.50
CA HIS A 161 -22.70 35.88 26.22
C HIS A 161 -23.15 36.68 27.45
N GLN A 162 -22.76 36.29 28.67
CA GLN A 162 -23.08 37.08 29.86
C GLN A 162 -21.97 37.07 30.91
N LYS A 163 -20.96 37.92 30.72
CA LYS A 163 -20.30 38.61 31.84
C LYS A 163 -20.29 40.12 31.61
N PRO A 164 -20.50 40.91 32.67
CA PRO A 164 -20.86 42.34 32.61
C PRO A 164 -19.73 43.24 32.09
#